data_AF-A0A024HMZ0-F1
#
_entry.id   AF-A0A024HMZ0-F1
#
_cell.length_a   1.000
_cell.length_b   1.000
_cell.length_c   1.000
_cell.angle_alpha   90.00
_cell.angle_beta   90.00
_cell.angle_gamma   90.00
#
_symmetry.space_group_name_H-M   'P 1'
#
loop_
_entity.id
_entity.type
_entity.pdbx_description
1 polymer ?
#
loop_
_entity_poly.entity_id
_entity_poly.type
_entity_poly.pdbx_seq_one_letter_code
_entity_poly.pdbx_strand_id
1 'polypeptide(L)' 'MTKDELRAELQRQEERYKDVYGGEVTLYAAQPDPEKKPWRKRPNVQDKAFDRELDKMRVEREKAQQKEAD' A
#
# COMPACT_ATOMS: atom_id res chain seq x y z
N MET A 1 -11.35 43.58 -6.04
CA MET A 1 -11.34 42.12 -6.15
C MET A 1 -10.76 41.56 -4.87
N THR A 2 -11.60 41.01 -4.02
CA THR A 2 -11.18 40.25 -2.85
C THR A 2 -10.88 38.80 -3.26
N LYS A 3 -10.13 38.07 -2.42
CA LYS A 3 -9.80 36.66 -2.67
C LYS A 3 -11.06 35.78 -2.77
N ASP A 4 -12.10 36.14 -2.04
CA ASP A 4 -13.35 35.39 -1.97
C ASP A 4 -14.20 35.61 -3.23
N GLU A 5 -14.25 36.84 -3.74
CA GLU A 5 -14.85 37.16 -5.05
C GLU A 5 -14.18 36.38 -6.18
N LEU A 6 -12.84 36.31 -6.18
CA LEU A 6 -12.09 35.56 -7.19
C LEU A 6 -12.39 34.06 -7.16
N ARG A 7 -12.50 33.47 -5.96
CA ARG A 7 -12.88 32.05 -5.84
C ARG A 7 -14.29 31.79 -6.37
N ALA A 8 -15.24 32.66 -6.05
CA ALA A 8 -16.61 32.52 -6.51
C ALA A 8 -16.71 32.62 -8.04
N GLU A 9 -15.96 33.52 -8.67
CA GLU A 9 -15.94 33.66 -10.12
C GLU A 9 -15.29 32.45 -10.82
N LEU A 10 -14.17 31.93 -10.30
CA LEU A 10 -13.53 30.73 -10.84
C LEU A 10 -14.45 29.50 -10.77
N GLN A 11 -15.17 29.33 -9.66
CA GLN A 11 -16.11 28.21 -9.51
C GLN A 11 -17.24 28.28 -10.56
N ARG A 12 -17.80 29.47 -10.80
CA ARG A 12 -18.84 29.65 -11.83
C ARG A 12 -18.32 29.35 -13.23
N GLN A 13 -17.07 29.69 -13.52
CA GLN A 13 -16.43 29.39 -14.80
C GLN A 13 -16.21 27.88 -14.98
N GLU A 14 -15.80 27.19 -13.92
CA GLU A 14 -15.63 25.74 -13.91
C GLU A 14 -16.96 25.02 -14.18
N GLU A 15 -18.03 25.38 -13.45
CA GLU A 15 -19.38 24.83 -13.62
C GLU A 15 -19.90 25.08 -15.04
N ARG A 16 -19.78 26.32 -15.53
CA ARG A 16 -20.19 26.66 -16.91
C ARG A 16 -19.43 25.86 -17.97
N TYR A 17 -18.13 25.66 -17.78
CA TYR A 17 -17.30 24.94 -18.75
C TYR A 17 -17.69 23.46 -18.83
N LYS A 18 -18.00 22.84 -17.68
CA LYS A 18 -18.49 21.46 -17.62
C LYS A 18 -19.89 21.32 -18.22
N ASP A 19 -20.83 22.19 -17.84
CA ASP A 19 -22.24 22.03 -18.19
C ASP A 19 -22.56 22.49 -19.63
N VAL A 20 -21.94 23.58 -20.10
CA VAL A 20 -22.27 24.17 -21.42
C VAL A 20 -21.41 23.60 -22.53
N TYR A 21 -20.11 23.43 -22.27
CA TYR A 21 -19.15 23.04 -23.30
C TYR A 21 -18.77 21.55 -23.22
N GLY A 22 -19.20 20.85 -22.17
CA GLY A 22 -18.87 19.43 -21.96
C GLY A 22 -17.36 19.19 -21.81
N GLY A 23 -16.60 20.23 -21.43
CA GLY A 23 -15.16 20.16 -21.33
C GLY A 23 -14.70 19.50 -20.03
N GLU A 24 -13.60 18.74 -20.10
CA GLU A 24 -12.96 18.15 -18.93
C GLU A 24 -12.05 19.18 -18.24
N VAL A 25 -12.17 19.32 -16.92
CA VAL A 25 -11.35 20.24 -16.13
C VAL A 25 -10.24 19.43 -15.45
N THR A 26 -9.01 19.60 -15.93
CA THR A 26 -7.82 18.99 -15.32
C THR A 26 -7.34 19.83 -14.13
N LEU A 27 -7.55 19.33 -12.92
CA LEU A 27 -6.97 19.93 -11.72
C LEU A 27 -5.49 19.53 -11.62
N TYR A 28 -4.59 20.47 -11.91
CA TYR A 28 -3.14 20.31 -11.72
C TYR A 28 -2.73 20.40 -10.24
N ALA A 29 -3.41 19.63 -9.38
CA ALA A 29 -2.94 19.41 -8.01
C ALA A 29 -1.84 18.33 -8.03
N ALA A 30 -0.80 18.52 -7.22
CA ALA A 30 0.17 17.46 -7.00
C ALA A 30 -0.56 16.23 -6.43
N GLN A 31 -0.32 15.05 -7.01
CA GLN A 31 -0.79 13.82 -6.39
C GLN A 31 -0.13 13.72 -5.00
N PRO A 32 -0.88 13.33 -3.95
CA PRO A 32 -0.28 13.08 -2.66
C PRO A 32 0.82 12.03 -2.81
N ASP A 33 1.93 12.21 -2.09
CA ASP A 33 3.01 11.23 -2.11
C ASP A 33 2.45 9.84 -1.77
N PRO A 34 2.85 8.78 -2.49
CA PRO A 34 2.37 7.45 -2.22
C PRO A 34 2.66 7.07 -0.76
N GLU A 35 1.72 6.37 -0.13
CA GLU A 35 1.93 5.85 1.22
C GLU A 35 3.22 5.02 1.27
N LYS A 36 4.14 5.42 2.14
CA LYS A 36 5.41 4.72 2.36
C LYS A 36 5.12 3.40 3.06
N LYS A 37 4.80 2.34 2.30
CA LYS A 37 4.73 0.99 2.85
C LYS A 37 6.10 0.62 3.44
N PRO A 38 6.18 0.12 4.69
CA PRO A 38 7.43 -0.35 5.24
C PRO A 38 7.97 -1.48 4.37
N TRP A 39 9.23 -1.38 3.96
CA TRP A 39 9.87 -2.40 3.14
C TRP A 39 9.82 -3.75 3.87
N ARG A 40 9.23 -4.76 3.22
CA ARG A 40 9.23 -6.15 3.70
C ARG A 40 9.95 -7.03 2.70
N LYS A 41 11.00 -7.72 3.16
CA LYS A 41 11.69 -8.74 2.36
C LYS A 41 10.72 -9.90 2.09
N ARG A 42 10.57 -10.30 0.82
CA ARG A 42 9.86 -11.53 0.46
C ARG A 42 10.81 -12.73 0.70
N PRO A 43 10.39 -13.78 1.40
CA PRO A 43 11.23 -14.96 1.59
C PRO A 43 11.50 -15.62 0.24
N ASN A 44 12.78 -15.91 -0.01
CA ASN A 44 13.21 -16.58 -1.23
C ASN A 44 13.00 -18.11 -1.11
N VAL A 45 13.36 -18.87 -2.16
CA VAL A 45 13.22 -20.35 -2.16
C VAL A 45 14.09 -21.02 -1.11
N GLN A 46 15.30 -20.49 -0.87
CA GLN A 46 16.26 -21.02 0.11
C GLN A 46 15.79 -20.78 1.54
N ASP A 47 15.25 -19.59 1.84
CA ASP A 47 14.67 -19.21 3.13
C ASP A 47 13.57 -20.23 3.50
N LYS A 48 12.67 -20.54 2.55
CA LYS A 48 11.60 -21.53 2.75
C LYS A 48 12.12 -22.95 2.92
N ALA A 49 13.18 -23.32 2.23
CA ALA A 49 13.78 -24.65 2.37
C ALA A 49 14.44 -24.79 3.75
N PHE A 50 15.14 -23.76 4.20
CA PHE A 50 15.77 -23.71 5.52
C PHE A 50 14.74 -23.81 6.65
N ASP A 51 13.64 -23.06 6.58
CA ASP A 51 12.57 -23.13 7.57
C ASP A 51 12.00 -24.56 7.71
N ARG A 52 11.84 -25.27 6.59
CA ARG A 52 11.38 -26.68 6.60
C ARG A 52 12.36 -27.63 7.27
N GLU A 53 13.66 -27.43 7.07
CA GLU A 53 14.67 -28.25 7.73
C GLU A 53 14.71 -27.99 9.24
N LEU A 54 14.57 -26.73 9.67
CA LEU A 54 14.45 -26.40 11.09
C LEU A 54 13.23 -27.06 11.74
N ASP A 55 12.09 -27.08 11.05
CA ASP A 55 10.88 -27.72 11.57
C ASP A 55 11.05 -29.24 11.68
N LYS A 56 11.72 -29.90 10.73
CA LYS A 56 12.04 -31.34 10.84
C LYS A 56 12.92 -31.63 12.06
N MET A 57 13.98 -30.85 12.25
CA MET A 57 14.90 -31.02 13.38
C MET A 57 14.20 -30.83 14.72
N ARG A 58 13.25 -29.89 14.81
CA ARG A 58 12.43 -29.68 16.02
C ARG A 58 11.57 -30.92 16.31
N VAL A 59 10.87 -31.44 15.31
CA VAL A 59 10.02 -32.64 15.47
C VAL A 59 10.85 -33.87 15.86
N GLU A 60 12.02 -34.05 15.26
CA GLU A 60 12.93 -35.16 15.60
C GLU A 60 13.42 -35.06 17.05
N ARG A 61 13.77 -33.85 17.49
CA ARG A 61 14.18 -33.59 18.87
C ARG A 61 13.05 -33.88 19.87
N GLU A 62 11.83 -33.44 19.58
CA GLU A 62 10.67 -33.71 20.44
C GLU A 62 10.40 -35.21 20.55
N LYS A 63 10.48 -35.95 19.43
CA LYS A 63 10.34 -37.41 19.43
C LYS A 63 11.45 -38.11 20.21
N ALA A 64 12.69 -37.62 20.12
CA ALA A 64 13.80 -38.16 20.88
C ALA A 64 13.58 -37.97 22.39
N GLN A 65 13.11 -36.79 22.80
CA GLN A 65 12.78 -36.48 24.20
C GLN A 65 11.61 -37.31 24.72
N GLN A 66 10.58 -37.56 23.90
CA GLN A 66 9.48 -38.46 24.27
C GLN A 66 9.95 -39.90 24.45
N LYS A 67 10.81 -40.41 23.55
CA LYS A 67 11.39 -41.74 23.67
C LYS A 67 12.32 -41.91 24.86
N GLU A 68 12.92 -40.84 25.35
CA GLU A 68 13.78 -40.87 26.55
C GLU A 68 12.95 -40.80 27.85
N ALA A 69 11.70 -40.32 27.77
CA ALA A 69 10.78 -40.21 28.89
C ALA A 69 9.89 -41.46 29.09
N ASP A 70 9.72 -42.29 28.06
CA ASP A 70 9.01 -43.58 28.07
C ASP A 70 9.94 -44.77 28.42
#